data_AF-A0A257NQB6-F1
#
_entry.id   AF-A0A257NQB6-F1
#
_cell.length_a   1.000
_cell.length_b   1.000
_cell.length_c   1.000
_cell.angle_alpha   90.00
_cell.angle_beta   90.00
_cell.angle_gamma   90.00
#
_symmetry.space_group_name_H-M   'P 1'
#
loop_
_entity.id
_entity.type
_entity.pdbx_description
1 polymer ?
#
loop_
_entity_poly.entity_id
_entity_poly.type
_entity_poly.pdbx_seq_one_letter_code
_entity_poly.pdbx_strand_id
1 'polypeptide(L)'
;MTRDGLRIQIIDQDKRPMFKLSSTKLEPYAAEILKKLAPVINQLPNRLTIAGHTDSLPYNGVDRSNWELSADRANAARRELVADGYDEKKLLRVVGMADALPLLPDAPTDPRNRRISITVMNDSAADRVLNPLNFSSDKNSSVTLPLPAATPSANASPITPSSLPNSTLIEGITGTITNPEDIAPALPPKP
;
A
#
# COMPACT_ATOMS: atom_id res chain seq x y z
N MET A 1 -1.18 -20.92 13.65
CA MET A 1 0.10 -20.20 13.87
C MET A 1 0.80 -20.08 12.52
N THR A 2 1.38 -18.92 12.17
CA THR A 2 2.09 -18.70 10.91
C THR A 2 3.60 -18.59 11.16
N ARG A 3 4.41 -18.61 10.09
CA ARG A 3 5.86 -18.39 10.17
C ARG A 3 6.23 -17.05 10.84
N ASP A 4 5.37 -16.05 10.66
CA ASP A 4 5.62 -14.70 11.18
C ASP A 4 4.99 -14.47 12.57
N GLY A 5 4.18 -15.39 13.08
CA GLY A 5 3.59 -15.32 14.42
C GLY A 5 2.10 -15.70 14.47
N LEU A 6 1.31 -14.98 15.27
CA LEU A 6 -0.14 -15.17 15.35
C LEU A 6 -0.84 -14.21 14.39
N ARG A 7 -1.53 -14.77 13.39
CA ARG A 7 -2.32 -14.00 12.44
C ARG A 7 -3.81 -14.09 12.79
N ILE A 8 -4.42 -12.94 13.00
CA ILE A 8 -5.85 -12.73 13.20
C ILE A 8 -6.38 -12.11 11.91
N GLN A 9 -7.45 -12.65 11.35
CA GLN A 9 -8.10 -12.09 10.15
C GLN A 9 -9.53 -11.74 10.49
N ILE A 10 -9.91 -10.51 10.17
CA ILE A 10 -11.30 -10.06 10.18
C ILE A 10 -11.69 -9.97 8.71
N ILE A 11 -12.74 -10.69 8.32
CA ILE A 11 -13.11 -10.94 6.93
C ILE A 11 -14.53 -10.41 6.69
N ASP A 12 -14.73 -9.72 5.57
CA ASP A 12 -16.06 -9.31 5.13
C ASP A 12 -16.91 -10.53 4.76
N GLN A 13 -18.19 -10.46 5.10
CA GLN A 13 -19.20 -11.40 4.61
C GLN A 13 -20.31 -10.63 3.88
N ASP A 14 -20.97 -11.24 2.90
CA ASP A 14 -22.00 -10.60 2.06
C ASP A 14 -23.08 -9.86 2.86
N LYS A 15 -23.43 -10.38 4.05
CA LYS A 15 -24.46 -9.81 4.92
C LYS A 15 -23.91 -8.99 6.08
N ARG A 16 -22.59 -8.92 6.23
CA ARG A 16 -21.87 -8.21 7.31
C ARG A 16 -20.53 -7.72 6.77
N PRO A 17 -20.51 -6.59 6.01
CA PRO A 17 -19.27 -5.97 5.57
C PRO A 17 -18.61 -5.25 6.75
N MET A 18 -17.29 -5.29 6.91
CA MET A 18 -16.60 -4.63 8.03
C MET A 18 -16.39 -3.15 7.78
N PHE A 19 -16.37 -2.76 6.51
CA PHE A 19 -16.31 -1.39 6.06
C PHE A 19 -17.54 -1.10 5.22
N LYS A 20 -18.02 0.15 5.27
CA LYS A 20 -18.99 0.59 4.27
C LYS A 20 -18.41 0.43 2.86
N LEU A 21 -19.28 0.17 1.88
CA LEU A 21 -18.88 0.02 0.49
C LEU A 21 -18.09 1.27 0.06
N SER A 22 -16.95 1.05 -0.59
CA SER A 22 -16.04 2.13 -1.01
C SER A 22 -15.63 3.10 0.10
N SER A 23 -15.65 2.65 1.36
CA SER A 23 -15.31 3.47 2.52
C SER A 23 -14.19 2.86 3.35
N THR A 24 -13.58 3.74 4.14
CA THR A 24 -12.55 3.45 5.14
C THR A 24 -13.14 3.47 6.56
N LYS A 25 -14.44 3.76 6.71
CA LYS A 25 -15.16 3.73 7.98
C LYS A 25 -15.52 2.30 8.35
N LEU A 26 -15.08 1.88 9.54
CA LEU A 26 -15.44 0.61 10.14
C LEU A 26 -16.91 0.59 10.55
N GLU A 27 -17.55 -0.55 10.36
CA GLU A 27 -18.87 -0.83 10.90
C GLU A 27 -18.78 -1.09 12.41
N PRO A 28 -19.85 -0.79 13.19
CA PRO A 28 -19.81 -0.85 14.65
C PRO A 28 -19.34 -2.20 15.21
N TYR A 29 -19.74 -3.31 14.60
CA TYR A 29 -19.33 -4.64 15.06
C TYR A 29 -17.84 -4.91 14.84
N ALA A 30 -17.25 -4.39 13.74
CA ALA A 30 -15.83 -4.57 13.45
C ALA A 30 -14.99 -3.73 14.41
N ALA A 31 -15.44 -2.51 14.71
CA ALA A 31 -14.87 -1.69 15.77
C ALA A 31 -14.95 -2.38 17.14
N GLU A 32 -16.08 -3.02 17.49
CA GLU A 32 -16.22 -3.76 18.75
C GLU A 32 -15.25 -4.95 18.86
N ILE A 33 -14.99 -5.65 17.74
CA ILE A 33 -13.98 -6.71 17.69
C ILE A 33 -12.60 -6.13 18.00
N LEU A 34 -12.20 -5.05 17.31
CA LEU A 34 -10.91 -4.40 17.53
C LEU A 34 -10.76 -3.90 18.97
N LYS A 35 -11.82 -3.32 19.52
CA LYS A 35 -11.89 -2.87 20.91
C LYS A 35 -11.60 -3.98 21.93
N LYS A 36 -12.18 -5.16 21.70
CA LYS A 36 -11.94 -6.33 22.57
C LYS A 36 -10.54 -6.92 22.37
N LEU A 37 -9.98 -6.82 21.17
CA LEU A 37 -8.65 -7.33 20.85
C LEU A 37 -7.52 -6.45 21.37
N ALA A 38 -7.69 -5.12 21.34
CA ALA A 38 -6.67 -4.15 21.72
C ALA A 38 -5.99 -4.44 23.07
N PRO A 39 -6.72 -4.58 24.20
CA PRO A 39 -6.09 -4.83 25.50
C PRO A 39 -5.45 -6.22 25.60
N VAL A 40 -5.99 -7.23 24.92
CA VAL A 40 -5.46 -8.60 24.95
C VAL A 40 -4.12 -8.66 24.22
N ILE A 41 -4.05 -8.08 23.01
CA ILE A 41 -2.82 -8.05 22.23
C ILE A 41 -1.78 -7.14 22.91
N ASN A 42 -2.22 -6.07 23.59
CA ASN A 42 -1.30 -5.15 24.24
C ASN A 42 -0.55 -5.75 25.46
N GLN A 43 -1.05 -6.85 26.04
CA GLN A 43 -0.36 -7.57 27.12
C GLN A 43 0.89 -8.32 26.63
N LEU A 44 0.96 -8.62 25.32
CA LEU A 44 2.09 -9.34 24.74
C LEU A 44 3.23 -8.37 24.43
N PRO A 45 4.51 -8.69 24.65
CA PRO A 45 5.64 -7.81 24.32
C PRO A 45 5.85 -7.64 22.81
N ASN A 46 5.17 -8.47 22.01
CA ASN A 46 5.34 -8.59 20.58
C ASN A 46 4.87 -7.33 19.81
N ARG A 47 5.52 -7.11 18.66
CA ARG A 47 5.14 -6.05 17.72
C ARG A 47 4.01 -6.49 16.79
N LEU A 48 3.29 -5.53 16.23
CA LEU A 48 2.13 -5.76 15.38
C LEU A 48 2.35 -5.26 13.95
N THR A 49 1.95 -6.08 12.97
CA THR A 49 1.75 -5.64 11.58
C THR A 49 0.27 -5.69 11.24
N ILE A 50 -0.25 -4.65 10.58
CA ILE A 50 -1.62 -4.61 10.06
C ILE A 50 -1.56 -4.54 8.54
N ALA A 51 -2.29 -5.42 7.86
CA ALA A 51 -2.40 -5.43 6.41
C ALA A 51 -3.87 -5.37 5.97
N GLY A 52 -4.17 -4.48 5.02
CA GLY A 52 -5.49 -4.37 4.41
C GLY A 52 -5.51 -5.05 3.05
N HIS A 53 -6.62 -5.71 2.74
CA HIS A 53 -6.87 -6.36 1.46
C HIS A 53 -8.24 -5.94 0.93
N THR A 54 -8.35 -5.85 -0.39
CA THR A 54 -9.60 -5.62 -1.12
C THR A 54 -9.88 -6.80 -2.05
N ASP A 55 -11.07 -6.81 -2.65
CA ASP A 55 -11.36 -7.68 -3.79
C ASP A 55 -10.83 -7.02 -5.09
N SER A 56 -10.91 -7.75 -6.19
CA SER A 56 -10.51 -7.26 -7.52
C SER A 56 -11.59 -6.40 -8.19
N LEU A 57 -12.64 -6.00 -7.48
CA LEU A 57 -13.62 -5.08 -8.06
C LEU A 57 -12.96 -3.69 -8.26
N PRO A 58 -13.16 -3.03 -9.41
CA PRO A 58 -12.62 -1.69 -9.62
C PRO A 58 -13.15 -0.73 -8.56
N TYR A 59 -12.23 -0.05 -7.89
CA TYR A 59 -12.57 1.04 -7.00
C TYR A 59 -12.75 2.33 -7.81
N ASN A 60 -13.97 2.87 -7.80
CA ASN A 60 -14.34 4.05 -8.58
C ASN A 60 -13.98 5.39 -7.88
N GLY A 61 -12.78 5.46 -7.30
CA GLY A 61 -12.27 6.69 -6.70
C GLY A 61 -11.55 7.58 -7.74
N VAL A 62 -11.73 8.89 -7.68
CA VAL A 62 -10.93 9.84 -8.48
C VAL A 62 -9.48 9.74 -8.03
N ASP A 63 -8.58 9.41 -8.96
CA ASP A 63 -7.13 9.22 -8.73
C ASP A 63 -6.77 8.25 -7.61
N ARG A 64 -7.67 7.31 -7.29
CA ARG A 64 -7.49 6.34 -6.20
C ARG A 64 -7.86 4.95 -6.67
N SER A 65 -7.08 3.99 -6.20
CA SER A 65 -7.22 2.58 -6.54
C SER A 65 -7.45 1.74 -5.28
N ASN A 66 -7.54 0.42 -5.49
CA ASN A 66 -7.56 -0.56 -4.43
C ASN A 66 -6.32 -0.52 -3.53
N TRP A 67 -5.18 0.00 -4.01
CA TRP A 67 -3.99 0.20 -3.20
C TRP A 67 -4.24 1.20 -2.08
N GLU A 68 -4.71 2.41 -2.43
CA GLU A 68 -5.01 3.46 -1.45
C GLU A 68 -6.13 3.02 -0.50
N LEU A 69 -7.18 2.38 -1.03
CA LEU A 69 -8.29 1.90 -0.20
C LEU A 69 -7.81 0.87 0.83
N SER A 70 -6.98 -0.09 0.41
CA SER A 70 -6.48 -1.15 1.30
C SER A 70 -5.58 -0.59 2.41
N ALA A 71 -4.70 0.37 2.09
CA ALA A 71 -3.83 1.05 3.06
C ALA A 71 -4.65 1.89 4.06
N ASP A 72 -5.66 2.62 3.59
CA ASP A 72 -6.49 3.45 4.45
C ASP A 72 -7.35 2.62 5.40
N ARG A 73 -7.88 1.49 4.94
CA ARG A 73 -8.63 0.54 5.79
C ARG A 73 -7.74 -0.07 6.87
N ALA A 74 -6.50 -0.41 6.53
CA ALA A 74 -5.52 -0.87 7.51
C ALA A 74 -5.20 0.21 8.55
N ASN A 75 -5.08 1.48 8.12
CA ASN A 75 -4.92 2.62 9.01
C ASN A 75 -6.16 2.93 9.86
N ALA A 76 -7.37 2.68 9.35
CA ALA A 76 -8.59 2.79 10.14
C ALA A 76 -8.60 1.77 11.28
N ALA A 77 -8.28 0.50 10.99
CA ALA A 77 -8.15 -0.53 12.02
C ALA A 77 -7.05 -0.19 13.04
N ARG A 78 -5.92 0.38 12.58
CA ARG A 78 -4.88 0.91 13.47
C ARG A 78 -5.43 1.94 14.46
N ARG A 79 -6.15 2.95 13.95
CA ARG A 79 -6.66 4.05 14.79
C ARG A 79 -7.63 3.53 15.85
N GLU A 80 -8.51 2.60 15.50
CA GLU A 80 -9.40 1.96 16.49
C GLU A 80 -8.62 1.21 17.56
N LEU A 81 -7.62 0.39 17.18
CA LEU A 81 -6.80 -0.32 18.17
C LEU A 81 -6.11 0.64 19.15
N VAL A 82 -5.54 1.74 18.66
CA VAL A 82 -4.88 2.74 19.50
C VAL A 82 -5.89 3.48 20.38
N ALA A 83 -7.05 3.84 19.84
CA ALA A 83 -8.13 4.48 20.61
C ALA A 83 -8.61 3.59 21.77
N ASP A 84 -8.59 2.26 21.58
CA ASP A 84 -8.97 1.26 22.59
C ASP A 84 -7.79 0.78 23.46
N GLY A 85 -6.66 1.50 23.48
CA GLY A 85 -5.58 1.30 24.44
C GLY A 85 -4.43 0.40 23.97
N TYR A 86 -4.32 0.12 22.68
CA TYR A 86 -3.10 -0.47 22.12
C TYR A 86 -1.96 0.55 22.06
N ASP A 87 -0.76 0.18 22.53
CA ASP A 87 0.41 1.06 22.47
C ASP A 87 0.92 1.20 21.02
N GLU A 88 0.82 2.42 20.48
CA GLU A 88 1.26 2.75 19.12
C GLU A 88 2.74 2.42 18.89
N LYS A 89 3.60 2.47 19.92
CA LYS A 89 5.03 2.14 19.79
C LYS A 89 5.28 0.67 19.44
N LYS A 90 4.32 -0.20 19.73
CA LYS A 90 4.39 -1.63 19.38
C LYS A 90 3.86 -1.90 17.97
N LEU A 91 3.33 -0.90 17.28
CA LEU A 91 2.98 -1.05 15.88
C LEU A 91 4.22 -0.92 15.02
N LEU A 92 4.53 -1.96 14.26
CA LEU A 92 5.72 -2.01 13.42
C LEU A 92 5.48 -1.45 12.02
N ARG A 93 4.36 -1.82 11.40
CA ARG A 93 4.00 -1.33 10.06
C ARG A 93 2.52 -1.52 9.73
N VAL A 94 2.06 -0.70 8.78
CA VAL A 94 0.77 -0.82 8.10
C VAL A 94 1.03 -1.08 6.62
N VAL A 95 0.29 -2.00 6.01
CA VAL A 95 0.49 -2.40 4.62
C VAL A 95 -0.86 -2.40 3.87
N GLY A 96 -0.90 -1.81 2.68
CA GLY A 96 -1.98 -1.99 1.73
C GLY A 96 -1.60 -3.04 0.69
N MET A 97 -2.43 -4.08 0.53
CA MET A 97 -2.15 -5.19 -0.39
C MET A 97 -3.06 -5.19 -1.62
N ALA A 98 -4.01 -4.24 -1.72
CA ALA A 98 -5.05 -4.24 -2.75
C ALA A 98 -5.65 -5.66 -2.92
N ASP A 99 -5.75 -6.13 -4.16
CA ASP A 99 -6.16 -7.46 -4.57
C ASP A 99 -4.99 -8.39 -4.93
N ALA A 100 -3.75 -8.00 -4.61
CA ALA A 100 -2.55 -8.76 -4.98
C ALA A 100 -2.46 -10.14 -4.31
N LEU A 101 -3.13 -10.33 -3.17
CA LEU A 101 -3.19 -11.59 -2.43
C LEU A 101 -4.65 -11.95 -2.06
N PRO A 102 -5.45 -12.43 -3.03
CA PRO A 102 -6.82 -12.86 -2.76
C PRO A 102 -6.82 -14.06 -1.82
N LEU A 103 -7.82 -14.14 -0.94
CA LEU A 103 -8.03 -15.31 -0.11
C LEU A 103 -8.55 -16.49 -0.94
N LEU A 104 -9.34 -16.17 -1.97
CA LEU A 104 -9.94 -17.12 -2.91
C LEU A 104 -9.45 -16.76 -4.32
N PRO A 105 -8.35 -17.36 -4.79
CA PRO A 105 -7.80 -17.08 -6.12
C PRO A 105 -8.80 -17.38 -7.24
N ASP A 106 -9.63 -18.41 -7.07
CA ASP A 106 -10.65 -18.81 -8.05
C ASP A 106 -11.88 -17.89 -8.07
N ALA A 107 -12.01 -17.00 -7.09
CA ALA A 107 -13.12 -16.05 -6.96
C ALA A 107 -12.59 -14.67 -6.54
N PRO A 108 -11.90 -13.93 -7.43
CA PRO A 108 -11.19 -12.69 -7.09
C PRO A 108 -12.11 -11.54 -6.66
N THR A 109 -13.37 -11.55 -7.10
CA THR A 109 -14.40 -10.57 -6.72
C THR A 109 -15.18 -10.94 -5.47
N ASP A 110 -14.88 -12.09 -4.84
CA ASP A 110 -15.59 -12.55 -3.65
C ASP A 110 -15.37 -11.58 -2.47
N PRO A 111 -16.44 -11.16 -1.78
CA PRO A 111 -16.37 -10.32 -0.58
C PRO A 111 -15.40 -10.79 0.49
N ARG A 112 -15.17 -12.10 0.63
CA ARG A 112 -14.21 -12.66 1.59
C ARG A 112 -12.76 -12.27 1.30
N ASN A 113 -12.45 -11.76 0.11
CA ASN A 113 -11.14 -11.19 -0.20
C ASN A 113 -10.91 -9.84 0.49
N ARG A 114 -11.98 -9.11 0.84
CA ARG A 114 -11.91 -7.88 1.64
C ARG A 114 -11.71 -8.24 3.11
N ARG A 115 -10.47 -8.09 3.58
CA ARG A 115 -10.09 -8.49 4.95
C ARG A 115 -9.03 -7.56 5.54
N ILE A 116 -9.01 -7.49 6.86
CA ILE A 116 -7.90 -6.93 7.62
C ILE A 116 -7.15 -8.07 8.30
N SER A 117 -5.85 -8.16 8.03
CA SER A 117 -4.96 -9.11 8.67
C SER A 117 -4.13 -8.40 9.74
N ILE A 118 -4.29 -8.81 10.99
CA ILE A 118 -3.50 -8.35 12.13
C ILE A 118 -2.54 -9.48 12.49
N THR A 119 -1.24 -9.23 12.41
CA THR A 119 -0.21 -10.22 12.73
C THR A 119 0.59 -9.78 13.94
N VAL A 120 0.44 -10.50 15.05
CA VAL A 120 1.30 -10.41 16.23
C VAL A 120 2.59 -11.16 15.90
N MET A 121 3.69 -10.42 15.80
CA MET A 121 4.93 -10.90 15.24
C MET A 121 5.77 -11.65 16.27
N ASN A 122 6.36 -12.77 15.87
CA ASN A 122 7.48 -13.34 16.63
C ASN A 122 8.74 -12.49 16.42
N ASP A 123 9.74 -12.68 17.29
CA ASP A 123 10.96 -11.87 17.30
C ASP A 123 11.71 -11.96 15.96
N SER A 124 11.86 -13.18 15.41
CA SER A 124 12.50 -13.40 14.11
C SER A 124 11.84 -12.62 12.97
N ALA A 125 10.50 -12.55 12.94
CA ALA A 125 9.79 -11.80 11.91
C ALA A 125 9.91 -10.29 12.12
N ALA A 126 9.87 -9.82 13.36
CA ALA A 126 10.05 -8.42 13.68
C ALA A 126 11.47 -7.94 13.31
N ASP A 127 12.49 -8.75 13.59
CA ASP A 127 13.89 -8.46 13.25
C ASP A 127 14.10 -8.34 11.75
N ARG A 128 13.47 -9.20 10.93
CA ARG A 128 13.54 -9.09 9.46
C ARG A 128 13.00 -7.76 8.93
N VAL A 129 12.02 -7.18 9.62
CA VAL A 129 11.43 -5.89 9.22
C VAL A 129 12.28 -4.73 9.73
N LEU A 130 12.85 -4.83 10.94
CA LEU A 130 13.68 -3.79 11.54
C LEU A 130 15.10 -3.74 10.96
N ASN A 131 15.65 -4.89 10.56
CA ASN A 131 17.02 -5.04 10.07
C ASN A 131 17.03 -5.68 8.66
N PRO A 132 16.48 -5.01 7.63
CA PRO A 132 16.30 -5.60 6.30
C PRO A 132 17.61 -5.92 5.57
N LEU A 133 18.72 -5.28 5.96
CA LEU A 133 20.04 -5.50 5.36
C LEU A 133 20.85 -6.61 6.06
N ASN A 134 20.40 -7.07 7.22
CA ASN A 134 20.97 -8.24 7.86
C ASN A 134 20.41 -9.48 7.18
N PHE A 135 20.84 -9.71 5.94
CA PHE A 135 20.82 -11.05 5.36
C PHE A 135 21.52 -11.93 6.37
N SER A 136 20.78 -12.88 6.94
CA SER A 136 21.34 -13.83 7.90
C SER A 136 22.66 -14.32 7.33
N SER A 137 23.72 -14.17 8.13
CA SER A 137 25.03 -14.76 7.91
C SER A 137 24.90 -16.27 7.98
N ASP A 138 24.06 -16.86 7.14
CA ASP A 138 24.18 -18.25 6.74
C ASP A 138 25.56 -18.31 6.11
N LYS A 139 26.50 -18.87 6.87
CA LYS A 139 27.94 -19.03 6.56
C LYS A 139 28.21 -19.82 5.26
N ASN A 140 27.26 -19.92 4.33
CA ASN A 140 27.38 -20.74 3.14
C ASN A 140 26.67 -20.23 1.87
N SER A 141 26.38 -18.92 1.76
CA SER A 141 25.87 -18.37 0.49
C SER A 141 26.66 -17.14 0.06
N SER A 142 27.82 -17.39 -0.54
CA SER A 142 28.45 -16.42 -1.43
C SER A 142 27.57 -16.26 -2.68
N VAL A 143 26.59 -15.37 -2.62
CA VAL A 143 25.93 -14.90 -3.84
C VAL A 143 26.86 -13.88 -4.48
N THR A 144 27.77 -14.37 -5.33
CA THR A 144 28.45 -13.52 -6.30
C THR A 144 27.39 -13.01 -7.27
N LEU A 145 27.02 -11.73 -7.17
CA LEU A 145 26.27 -11.05 -8.23
C LEU A 145 27.19 -11.01 -9.46
N PRO A 146 26.85 -11.67 -10.58
CA PRO A 146 27.62 -11.46 -11.79
C PRO A 146 27.37 -10.03 -12.25
N LEU A 147 28.43 -9.22 -12.26
CA LEU A 147 28.46 -7.97 -13.01
C LEU A 147 28.19 -8.34 -14.48
N PRO A 148 27.23 -7.72 -15.17
CA PRO A 148 26.98 -8.03 -16.58
C PRO A 148 28.26 -7.78 -17.36
N ALA A 149 28.82 -8.85 -17.93
CA ALA A 149 29.99 -8.77 -18.79
C ALA A 149 29.63 -7.90 -20.00
N ALA A 150 30.28 -6.75 -20.12
CA ALA A 150 30.26 -5.96 -21.33
C ALA A 150 30.79 -6.85 -22.47
N THR A 151 29.90 -7.26 -23.37
CA THR A 151 30.28 -7.97 -24.60
C THR A 151 30.80 -6.94 -25.61
N PRO A 152 32.00 -7.13 -26.18
CA PRO A 152 32.49 -6.26 -27.23
C PRO A 152 31.78 -6.57 -28.57
N SER A 153 31.45 -5.48 -29.26
CA SER A 153 30.90 -5.32 -30.60
C SER A 153 31.45 -6.27 -31.69
N ALA A 154 30.57 -6.79 -32.57
CA ALA A 154 30.86 -7.00 -34.00
C ALA A 154 29.60 -7.45 -34.80
N ASN A 155 28.85 -6.49 -35.37
CA ASN A 155 28.35 -6.54 -36.75
C ASN A 155 27.49 -5.30 -37.04
N ALA A 156 28.14 -4.26 -37.57
CA ALA A 156 27.47 -3.16 -38.24
C ALA A 156 27.64 -3.36 -39.75
N SER A 157 26.57 -3.77 -40.44
CA SER A 157 26.44 -3.49 -41.87
C SER A 157 25.74 -2.13 -42.01
N PRO A 158 26.22 -1.23 -42.88
CA PRO A 158 25.72 0.13 -42.96
C PRO A 158 24.36 0.16 -43.68
N ILE A 159 23.30 0.57 -42.98
CA ILE A 159 22.08 1.05 -43.65
C ILE A 159 22.19 2.56 -43.84
N THR A 160 22.22 2.97 -45.10
CA THR A 160 22.23 4.35 -45.58
C THR A 160 20.96 5.08 -45.13
N PRO A 161 21.04 6.32 -44.61
CA PRO A 161 19.84 7.12 -44.38
C PRO A 161 19.30 7.65 -45.72
N SER A 162 18.13 7.17 -46.14
CA SER A 162 17.34 7.78 -47.22
C SER A 162 16.64 9.05 -46.72
N SER A 163 16.67 10.07 -47.56
CA SER A 163 16.27 11.46 -47.33
C SER A 163 14.79 11.79 -47.66
N LEU A 164 14.18 12.64 -46.81
CA LEU A 164 13.20 13.75 -47.03
C LEU A 164 11.77 13.41 -47.58
N PRO A 165 10.69 14.21 -47.26
CA PRO A 165 10.68 15.67 -47.22
C PRO A 165 9.93 16.38 -46.05
N ASN A 166 10.20 17.68 -45.95
CA ASN A 166 9.50 18.71 -45.17
C ASN A 166 7.98 18.76 -45.41
N SER A 167 7.22 19.12 -44.37
CA SER A 167 5.96 19.88 -44.52
C SER A 167 5.69 20.79 -43.30
N THR A 168 6.09 22.04 -43.48
CA THR A 168 5.44 23.33 -43.19
C THR A 168 4.25 23.44 -42.20
N LEU A 169 4.43 24.38 -41.25
CA LEU A 169 3.52 25.25 -40.47
C LEU A 169 2.12 24.76 -40.06
N ILE A 170 1.88 24.76 -38.74
CA ILE A 170 0.66 25.34 -38.16
C ILE A 170 1.06 26.24 -36.98
N GLU A 171 0.70 27.52 -37.06
CA GLU A 171 0.94 28.58 -36.09
C GLU A 171 0.07 28.45 -34.84
N GLY A 172 0.60 28.93 -33.71
CA GLY A 172 -0.21 29.53 -32.65
C GLY A 172 -0.47 28.66 -31.42
N ILE A 173 0.38 28.79 -30.40
CA ILE A 173 -0.02 29.28 -29.07
C ILE A 173 1.25 29.62 -28.26
N THR A 174 1.51 30.91 -28.11
CA THR A 174 2.52 31.46 -27.19
C THR A 174 2.11 31.17 -25.75
N GLY A 175 2.93 30.40 -25.04
CA GLY A 175 2.93 30.36 -23.58
C GLY A 175 3.81 31.48 -23.04
N THR A 176 3.21 32.47 -22.39
CA THR A 176 3.93 33.43 -21.54
C THR A 176 3.99 32.85 -20.13
N ILE A 177 5.21 32.61 -19.66
CA ILE A 177 5.57 32.36 -18.27
C ILE A 177 5.51 33.69 -17.50
N THR A 178 4.63 33.81 -16.51
CA THR A 178 4.68 34.89 -15.50
C THR A 178 4.75 34.30 -14.09
N ASN A 179 5.69 34.81 -13.32
CA ASN A 179 6.07 34.42 -11.97
C ASN A 179 4.99 34.82 -10.92
N PRO A 180 4.93 34.19 -9.73
CA PRO A 180 3.89 34.46 -8.74
C PRO A 180 4.36 35.48 -7.69
N GLU A 181 4.09 36.75 -7.91
CA GLU A 181 4.03 37.77 -6.86
C GLU A 181 2.87 38.69 -7.20
N ASP A 182 1.72 38.46 -6.56
CA ASP A 182 0.77 39.49 -6.10
C ASP A 182 -0.63 38.86 -5.95
N ILE A 183 -0.92 38.27 -4.79
CA ILE A 183 -2.31 38.09 -4.34
C ILE A 183 -2.35 38.36 -2.83
N ALA A 184 -2.66 39.61 -2.47
CA ALA A 184 -3.27 39.95 -1.18
C ALA A 184 -4.68 40.53 -1.42
N PRO A 185 -5.64 40.35 -0.48
CA PRO A 185 -7.06 40.25 -0.83
C PRO A 185 -7.82 41.58 -0.76
N ALA A 186 -8.79 41.74 -1.66
CA ALA A 186 -9.76 42.83 -1.61
C ALA A 186 -10.84 42.57 -0.54
N LEU A 187 -11.04 43.57 0.32
CA LEU A 187 -12.08 43.67 1.36
C LEU A 187 -13.47 43.90 0.71
N PRO A 188 -14.59 43.33 1.22
CA PRO A 188 -15.92 43.68 0.72
C PRO A 188 -16.44 44.99 1.34
N PRO A 189 -17.23 45.81 0.61
CA PRO A 189 -17.91 46.95 1.22
C PRO A 189 -19.15 46.49 2.01
N LYS A 190 -19.34 47.07 3.21
CA LYS A 190 -20.57 46.96 4.02
C LYS A 190 -21.51 48.16 3.70
N PRO A 191 -22.81 48.09 4.09
CA PRO A 191 -23.94 48.72 3.39
C PRO A 191 -23.98 50.26 3.43
#